data_AF-F3FVE4-F1
#
_entry.id   AF-F3FVE4-F1
#
_cell.length_a   1.000
_cell.length_b   1.000
_cell.length_c   1.000
_cell.angle_alpha   90.00
_cell.angle_beta   90.00
_cell.angle_gamma   90.00
#
_symmetry.space_group_name_H-M   'P 1'
#
loop_
_entity.id
_entity.type
_entity.pdbx_description
1 polymer ?
#
loop_
_entity_poly.entity_id
_entity_poly.type
_entity_poly.pdbx_seq_one_letter_code
_entity_poly.pdbx_strand_id
1 'polypeptide(L)'
;GEIQAALAACDTVREALVLVREDQPGDKRLVAYVIAAPGHEIVAADLRARLLLSLTDYMVPSAFVALDSFPLTANGKLDQKALPAPDAQALAMREYAPPEGDVEIAIAQIWQSLLQVPQVGRHDHFFALGGHS
;
A
#
# COMPACT_ATOMS: atom_id res chain seq x y z
N GLY A 1 -9.12 -10.09 8.47
CA GLY A 1 -9.82 -11.36 8.16
C GLY A 1 -9.88 -11.58 6.66
N GLU A 2 -10.76 -10.85 5.98
CA GLU A 2 -11.02 -11.05 4.54
C GLU A 2 -9.84 -10.65 3.64
N ILE A 3 -9.25 -9.48 3.86
CA ILE A 3 -8.09 -9.01 3.07
C ILE A 3 -6.91 -9.99 3.18
N GLN A 4 -6.67 -10.51 4.38
CA GLN A 4 -5.60 -11.49 4.62
C GLN A 4 -5.90 -12.83 3.93
N ALA A 5 -7.15 -13.27 3.93
CA ALA A 5 -7.55 -14.48 3.21
C ALA A 5 -7.35 -14.33 1.70
N ALA A 6 -7.71 -13.17 1.14
CA ALA A 6 -7.49 -12.87 -0.27
C ALA A 6 -6.00 -12.80 -0.63
N LEU A 7 -5.16 -12.21 0.25
CA LEU A 7 -3.70 -12.22 0.09
C LEU A 7 -3.11 -13.63 0.19
N ALA A 8 -3.57 -14.45 1.14
CA ALA A 8 -3.10 -15.83 1.30
C ALA A 8 -3.53 -16.75 0.14
N ALA A 9 -4.49 -16.34 -0.68
CA ALA A 9 -4.89 -17.04 -1.90
C ALA A 9 -4.01 -16.68 -3.12
N CYS A 10 -3.01 -15.80 -2.95
CA CYS A 10 -2.02 -15.50 -3.98
C CYS A 10 -0.82 -16.45 -3.84
N ASP A 11 -0.47 -17.16 -4.92
CA ASP A 11 0.64 -18.14 -4.90
C ASP A 11 2.00 -17.51 -4.58
N THR A 12 2.15 -16.20 -4.83
CA THR A 12 3.36 -15.43 -4.51
C THR A 12 3.50 -15.08 -3.02
N VAL A 13 2.44 -15.24 -2.22
CA VAL A 13 2.38 -14.83 -0.81
C VAL A 13 2.41 -16.06 0.10
N ARG A 14 3.44 -16.16 0.94
CA ARG A 14 3.53 -17.20 1.99
C ARG A 14 2.68 -16.85 3.20
N GLU A 15 2.81 -15.62 3.67
CA GLU A 15 2.13 -15.13 4.86
C GLU A 15 1.73 -13.67 4.68
N ALA A 16 0.61 -13.26 5.28
CA ALA A 16 0.10 -11.91 5.18
C ALA A 16 -0.50 -11.42 6.50
N LEU A 17 -0.18 -10.19 6.87
CA LEU A 17 -0.73 -9.46 7.99
C LEU A 17 -1.24 -8.11 7.49
N VAL A 18 -2.48 -7.76 7.80
CA VAL A 18 -3.06 -6.48 7.42
C VAL A 18 -3.45 -5.72 8.68
N LEU A 19 -3.02 -4.47 8.77
CA LEU A 19 -3.37 -3.59 9.89
C LEU A 19 -3.57 -2.15 9.44
N VAL A 20 -4.34 -1.41 10.23
CA VAL A 20 -4.45 0.04 10.08
C VAL A 20 -3.25 0.67 10.78
N ARG A 21 -2.47 1.45 10.05
CA ARG A 21 -1.39 2.28 10.59
C ARG A 21 -1.79 3.73 10.62
N GLU A 22 -1.23 4.42 11.60
CA GLU A 22 -1.33 5.87 11.78
C GLU A 22 0.09 6.35 12.07
N ASP A 23 0.91 6.46 11.03
CA ASP A 23 2.30 6.90 11.15
C ASP A 23 2.38 8.44 11.37
N GLN A 24 1.33 9.17 10.98
CA GLN A 24 1.10 10.58 11.30
C GLN A 24 -0.30 10.74 11.93
N PRO A 25 -0.48 11.63 12.93
CA PRO A 25 -1.78 11.83 13.56
C PRO A 25 -2.87 12.16 12.54
N GLY A 26 -3.96 11.39 12.55
CA GLY A 26 -5.10 11.54 11.64
C GLY A 26 -4.97 10.82 10.30
N ASP A 27 -3.78 10.37 9.91
CA ASP A 27 -3.55 9.67 8.64
C ASP A 27 -3.59 8.15 8.83
N LYS A 28 -4.82 7.63 8.91
CA LYS A 28 -5.08 6.19 9.03
C LYS A 28 -5.11 5.53 7.67
N ARG A 29 -4.23 4.55 7.47
CA ARG A 29 -4.15 3.80 6.22
C ARG A 29 -4.07 2.29 6.45
N LEU A 30 -4.70 1.51 5.57
CA LEU A 30 -4.54 0.05 5.56
C LEU A 30 -3.17 -0.30 4.93
N VAL A 31 -2.37 -1.06 5.67
CA VAL A 31 -1.07 -1.57 5.23
C VAL A 31 -1.07 -3.10 5.32
N ALA A 32 -0.65 -3.74 4.24
CA ALA A 32 -0.38 -5.17 4.20
C ALA A 32 1.12 -5.42 4.35
N TYR A 33 1.50 -6.30 5.27
CA TYR A 33 2.82 -6.87 5.40
C TYR A 33 2.76 -8.28 4.85
N VAL A 34 3.64 -8.59 3.91
CA VAL A 34 3.61 -9.84 3.17
C VAL A 34 5.00 -10.46 3.13
N ILE A 35 5.04 -11.78 3.28
CA ILE A 35 6.26 -12.56 3.09
C ILE A 35 6.10 -13.35 1.80
N ALA A 36 7.10 -13.28 0.93
CA ALA A 36 7.08 -13.99 -0.35
C ALA A 36 7.10 -15.52 -0.16
N ALA A 37 6.41 -16.22 -1.05
CA ALA A 37 6.62 -17.65 -1.23
C ALA A 37 8.05 -17.92 -1.73
N PRO A 38 8.65 -19.09 -1.42
CA PRO A 38 9.98 -19.42 -1.91
C PRO A 38 10.11 -19.28 -3.43
N GLY A 39 11.15 -18.59 -3.89
CA GLY A 39 11.40 -18.35 -5.32
C GLY A 39 10.49 -17.32 -5.99
N HIS A 40 9.65 -16.62 -5.22
CA HIS A 40 8.80 -15.54 -5.70
C HIS A 40 9.24 -14.19 -5.13
N GLU A 41 8.87 -13.13 -5.84
CA GLU A 41 9.00 -11.75 -5.38
C GLU A 41 7.62 -11.15 -5.17
N ILE A 42 7.53 -10.23 -4.21
CA ILE A 42 6.32 -9.46 -3.98
C ILE A 42 6.36 -8.21 -4.86
N VAL A 43 5.38 -8.10 -5.75
CA VAL A 43 5.11 -6.88 -6.51
C VAL A 43 3.81 -6.28 -5.99
N ALA A 44 3.90 -5.08 -5.40
CA ALA A 44 2.77 -4.41 -4.75
C ALA A 44 1.59 -4.16 -5.72
N ALA A 45 1.88 -3.80 -6.97
CA ALA A 45 0.88 -3.57 -8.00
C ALA A 45 0.08 -4.84 -8.34
N ASP A 46 0.74 -5.99 -8.45
CA ASP A 46 0.11 -7.28 -8.77
C ASP A 46 -0.83 -7.73 -7.66
N LEU A 47 -0.39 -7.61 -6.40
CA LEU A 47 -1.23 -7.91 -5.24
C LEU A 47 -2.46 -6.99 -5.19
N ARG A 48 -2.27 -5.70 -5.43
CA ARG A 48 -3.36 -4.73 -5.48
C ARG A 48 -4.39 -5.10 -6.55
N ALA A 49 -3.92 -5.38 -7.78
CA ALA A 49 -4.78 -5.77 -8.89
C ALA A 49 -5.55 -7.07 -8.57
N ARG A 50 -4.87 -8.05 -7.96
CA ARG A 50 -5.49 -9.30 -7.54
C ARG A 50 -6.58 -9.10 -6.49
N LEU A 51 -6.35 -8.24 -5.50
CA LEU A 51 -7.33 -7.93 -4.46
C LEU A 51 -8.56 -7.21 -5.02
N LEU A 52 -8.41 -6.33 -6.01
CA LEU A 52 -9.53 -5.63 -6.65
C LEU A 52 -10.48 -6.55 -7.42
N LEU A 53 -10.07 -7.78 -7.76
CA LEU A 53 -10.95 -8.75 -8.40
C LEU A 53 -12.02 -9.30 -7.46
N SER A 54 -11.77 -9.26 -6.15
CA SER A 54 -12.64 -9.85 -5.12
C SER A 54 -13.07 -8.89 -4.03
N LEU A 55 -12.41 -7.75 -3.89
CA LEU A 55 -12.66 -6.75 -2.85
C LEU A 55 -13.04 -5.40 -3.44
N THR A 56 -13.80 -4.62 -2.68
CA THR A 56 -14.07 -3.22 -3.00
C THR A 56 -12.82 -2.36 -2.80
N ASP A 57 -12.70 -1.25 -3.54
CA ASP A 57 -11.49 -0.41 -3.55
C ASP A 57 -11.08 0.09 -2.16
N TYR A 58 -12.04 0.42 -1.28
CA TYR A 58 -11.76 0.88 0.09
C TYR A 58 -11.24 -0.22 1.02
N MET A 59 -11.37 -1.50 0.66
CA MET A 59 -10.81 -2.63 1.42
C MET A 59 -9.39 -2.98 0.98
N VAL A 60 -8.92 -2.45 -0.15
CA VAL A 60 -7.61 -2.77 -0.68
C VAL A 60 -6.55 -1.95 0.07
N PRO A 61 -5.50 -2.60 0.62
CA PRO A 61 -4.41 -1.89 1.28
C PRO A 61 -3.77 -0.84 0.37
N SER A 62 -3.46 0.31 0.96
CA SER A 62 -2.77 1.41 0.28
C SER A 62 -1.27 1.13 0.08
N ALA A 63 -0.71 0.20 0.85
CA ALA A 63 0.69 -0.21 0.77
C ALA A 63 0.85 -1.71 1.07
N PHE A 64 1.84 -2.32 0.42
CA PHE A 64 2.25 -3.72 0.55
C PHE A 64 3.74 -3.76 0.87
N VAL A 65 4.08 -3.98 2.13
CA VAL A 65 5.46 -4.05 2.61
C VAL A 65 5.93 -5.50 2.56
N ALA A 66 6.93 -5.78 1.72
CA ALA A 66 7.57 -7.09 1.67
C ALA A 66 8.53 -7.25 2.86
N LEU A 67 8.46 -8.39 3.54
CA LEU A 67 9.34 -8.76 4.64
C LEU A 67 9.94 -10.15 4.40
N ASP A 68 11.16 -10.37 4.87
CA ASP A 68 11.75 -11.71 4.90
C ASP A 68 11.09 -12.59 6.01
N SER A 69 10.72 -11.95 7.12
CA SER A 69 10.06 -12.58 8.26
C SER A 69 9.29 -11.56 9.10
N PHE A 70 8.28 -12.01 9.84
CA PHE A 70 7.60 -11.15 10.81
C PHE A 70 8.47 -10.91 12.04
N PRO A 71 8.58 -9.67 12.52
CA PRO A 71 9.27 -9.40 13.78
C PRO A 71 8.50 -10.04 14.94
N LEU A 72 9.23 -10.74 15.80
CA LEU A 72 8.68 -11.42 16.97
C LEU A 72 9.27 -10.82 18.26
N THR A 73 8.43 -10.72 19.28
CA THR A 73 8.84 -10.44 20.66
C THR A 73 9.67 -11.61 21.23
N ALA A 74 10.34 -11.39 22.36
CA ALA A 74 11.08 -12.44 23.08
C ALA A 74 10.23 -13.70 23.42
N ASN A 75 8.91 -13.57 23.47
CA ASN A 75 7.96 -14.66 23.72
C ASN A 75 7.44 -15.33 22.44
N GLY A 76 8.01 -15.01 21.27
CA GLY A 76 7.61 -15.59 19.97
C GLY A 76 6.29 -15.04 19.41
N LYS A 77 5.70 -13.99 20.02
CA LYS A 77 4.50 -13.33 19.49
C LYS A 77 4.88 -12.24 18.50
N LEU A 78 4.04 -11.99 17.50
CA LEU A 78 4.18 -10.87 16.58
C LEU A 78 4.37 -9.53 17.30
N ASP A 79 5.46 -8.84 16.97
CA ASP A 79 5.74 -7.50 17.45
C ASP A 79 5.27 -6.45 16.43
N GLN A 80 4.00 -6.05 16.54
CA GLN A 80 3.42 -5.06 15.62
C GLN A 80 4.13 -3.69 15.67
N LYS A 81 4.79 -3.36 16.78
CA LYS A 81 5.50 -2.08 16.92
C LYS A 81 6.82 -2.06 16.18
N ALA A 82 7.42 -3.24 15.97
CA ALA A 82 8.65 -3.41 15.22
C ALA A 82 8.42 -3.50 13.69
N LEU A 83 7.17 -3.47 13.22
CA LEU A 83 6.88 -3.46 11.79
C LEU A 83 7.34 -2.13 11.17
N PRO A 84 8.09 -2.16 10.06
CA PRO A 84 8.58 -0.95 9.42
C PRO A 84 7.42 -0.14 8.82
N ALA A 85 7.60 1.18 8.73
CA ALA A 85 6.67 2.01 7.96
C ALA A 85 6.81 1.71 6.45
N PRO A 86 5.73 1.83 5.65
CA PRO A 86 5.83 1.69 4.20
C PRO A 86 6.77 2.74 3.60
N ASP A 87 7.67 2.30 2.73
CA ASP A 87 8.48 3.17 1.90
C ASP A 87 7.85 3.37 0.51
N ALA A 88 8.54 4.10 -0.38
CA ALA A 88 8.05 4.38 -1.72
C ALA A 88 7.88 3.11 -2.59
N GLN A 89 8.61 2.02 -2.29
CA GLN A 89 8.48 0.75 -3.02
C GLN A 89 7.31 -0.08 -2.51
N ALA A 90 6.97 0.05 -1.22
CA ALA A 90 5.80 -0.58 -0.62
C ALA A 90 4.49 0.06 -1.07
N LEU A 91 4.52 1.31 -1.54
CA LEU A 91 3.39 1.90 -2.21
C LEU A 91 3.18 1.14 -3.53
N ALA A 92 2.05 0.43 -3.63
CA ALA A 92 1.52 0.06 -4.93
C ALA A 92 1.12 1.37 -5.60
N MET A 93 2.07 2.09 -6.20
CA MET A 93 1.76 3.18 -7.12
C MET A 93 0.71 2.59 -8.06
N ARG A 94 -0.52 3.10 -7.94
CA ARG A 94 -1.58 2.79 -8.89
C ARG A 94 -0.95 3.01 -10.26
N GLU A 95 -1.12 2.04 -11.17
CA GLU A 95 -0.72 2.23 -12.57
C GLU A 95 -1.06 3.65 -12.98
N TYR A 96 -0.05 4.40 -13.41
CA TYR A 96 -0.21 5.82 -13.69
C TYR A 96 -1.33 5.99 -14.73
N ALA A 97 -2.45 6.53 -14.27
CA ALA A 97 -3.55 6.93 -15.13
C ALA A 97 -3.45 8.46 -15.27
N PRO A 98 -3.21 8.98 -16.49
CA PRO A 98 -3.08 10.42 -16.68
C PRO A 98 -4.38 11.12 -16.29
N PRO A 99 -4.31 12.34 -15.70
CA PRO A 99 -5.48 13.19 -15.50
C PRO A 99 -6.22 13.43 -16.82
N GLU A 100 -7.55 13.31 -16.80
CA GLU A 100 -8.43 13.52 -17.95
C GLU A 100 -9.24 14.80 -17.79
N GLY A 101 -9.18 15.65 -18.82
CA GLY A 101 -9.88 16.92 -18.86
C GLY A 101 -9.23 18.01 -17.99
N ASP A 102 -9.67 19.25 -18.21
CA ASP A 102 -9.00 20.44 -17.67
C ASP A 102 -8.96 20.48 -16.14
N VAL A 103 -9.99 19.91 -15.48
CA VAL A 103 -10.10 19.91 -14.02
C VAL A 103 -9.07 18.97 -13.39
N GLU A 104 -8.97 17.73 -13.84
CA GLU A 104 -8.02 16.77 -13.27
C GLU A 104 -6.57 17.21 -13.55
N ILE A 105 -6.32 17.79 -14.73
CA ILE A 105 -5.00 18.30 -15.10
C ILE A 105 -4.59 19.45 -14.16
N ALA A 106 -5.50 20.38 -13.87
CA ALA A 106 -5.24 21.48 -12.96
C ALA A 106 -4.94 20.98 -11.53
N ILE A 107 -5.71 20.00 -11.03
CA ILE A 107 -5.50 19.41 -9.70
C ILE A 107 -4.13 18.71 -9.64
N ALA A 108 -3.79 17.91 -10.65
CA ALA A 108 -2.51 17.20 -10.70
C ALA A 108 -1.32 18.17 -10.67
N GLN A 109 -1.38 19.28 -11.43
CA GLN A 109 -0.34 20.31 -11.43
C GLN A 109 -0.16 20.99 -10.07
N ILE A 110 -1.27 21.27 -9.39
CA ILE A 110 -1.24 21.85 -8.04
C ILE A 110 -0.57 20.86 -7.08
N TRP A 111 -0.92 19.58 -7.13
CA TRP A 111 -0.35 18.56 -6.25
C TRP A 111 1.12 18.28 -6.54
N GLN A 112 1.53 18.22 -7.82
CA GLN A 112 2.94 18.11 -8.21
C GLN A 112 3.77 19.25 -7.60
N SER A 113 3.27 20.48 -7.69
CA SER A 113 3.94 21.68 -7.16
C SER A 113 4.00 21.67 -5.63
N LEU A 114 2.92 21.26 -4.97
CA LEU A 114 2.81 21.28 -3.52
C LEU A 114 3.61 20.15 -2.85
N LEU A 115 3.58 18.96 -3.44
CA LEU A 115 4.19 17.74 -2.89
C LEU A 115 5.60 17.48 -3.43
N GLN A 116 6.06 18.30 -4.39
CA GLN A 116 7.36 18.15 -5.05
C GLN A 116 7.54 16.75 -5.67
N VAL A 117 6.45 16.19 -6.20
CA VAL A 117 6.45 14.89 -6.89
C VAL A 117 6.46 15.08 -8.41
N PRO A 118 7.21 14.25 -9.16
CA PRO A 118 7.33 14.43 -10.61
C PRO A 118 6.04 14.11 -11.36
N GLN A 119 5.16 13.26 -10.81
CA GLN A 119 3.98 12.77 -11.50
C GLN A 119 2.84 12.51 -10.50
N VAL A 120 1.62 12.92 -10.89
CA VAL A 120 0.37 12.66 -10.16
C VAL A 120 -0.63 12.10 -11.16
N GLY A 121 -1.10 10.88 -10.93
CA GLY A 121 -2.18 10.23 -11.65
C GLY A 121 -3.55 10.61 -11.10
N ARG A 122 -4.58 10.46 -11.93
CA ARG A 122 -5.97 10.81 -11.57
C ARG A 122 -6.57 10.02 -10.41
N HIS A 123 -5.98 8.86 -10.11
CA HIS A 123 -6.38 7.99 -9.02
C HIS A 123 -5.44 8.09 -7.82
N ASP A 124 -4.48 9.01 -7.86
CA ASP A 124 -3.60 9.23 -6.72
C ASP A 124 -4.33 9.95 -5.60
N HIS A 125 -3.93 9.63 -4.37
CA HIS A 125 -4.46 10.27 -3.18
C HIS A 125 -3.42 11.25 -2.63
N PHE A 126 -3.84 12.49 -2.37
CA PHE A 126 -3.00 13.58 -1.87
C PHE A 126 -2.11 13.17 -0.69
N PHE A 127 -2.71 12.52 0.31
CA PHE A 127 -2.02 12.08 1.52
C PHE A 127 -1.02 10.94 1.26
N ALA A 128 -1.32 10.06 0.30
CA ALA A 128 -0.40 8.98 -0.10
C ALA A 128 0.86 9.53 -0.78
N LEU A 129 0.76 10.69 -1.41
CA LEU A 129 1.87 11.39 -2.07
C LEU A 129 2.67 12.30 -1.11
N GLY A 130 2.39 12.25 0.20
CA GLY A 130 3.09 13.07 1.20
C GLY A 130 2.41 14.40 1.53
N GLY A 131 1.17 14.60 1.08
CA GLY A 131 0.36 15.75 1.48
C GLY A 131 -0.05 15.67 2.94
N HIS A 132 -0.08 16.82 3.60
CA HIS A 132 -0.59 16.97 4.95
C HIS A 132 -1.67 18.07 4.98
N SER A 133 -2.59 17.99 5.96
CA SER A 133 -3.59 19.04 6.20
C SER A 133 -2.97 20.32 6.79
#